data_AF-A0A2H0C1E5-F1
#
_entry.id   AF-A0A2H0C1E5-F1
#
_cell.length_a   1.000
_cell.length_b   1.000
_cell.length_c   1.000
_cell.angle_alpha   90.00
_cell.angle_beta   90.00
_cell.angle_gamma   90.00
#
_symmetry.space_group_name_H-M   'P 1'
#
loop_
_entity.id
_entity.type
_entity.pdbx_description
1 polymer ?
#
loop_
_entity_poly.entity_id
_entity_poly.type
_entity_poly.pdbx_seq_one_letter_code
_entity_poly.pdbx_strand_id
1 'polypeptide(L)'
;MAKDKVYLNHILDSINSISKFTNGMDKKAFSEDEVVINAVIRMLEIIGEAVKNISEELRQKYMDVPWKKITGTRDNLIHEYFNVDLDLIWKTITINLPELKEKVNEIIKKTS
;
A
#
# COMPACT_ATOMS: atom_id res chain seq x y z
N MET A 1 1.33 -19.20 -7.58
CA MET A 1 0.98 -18.43 -8.80
C MET A 1 -0.46 -17.91 -8.82
N ALA A 2 -1.50 -18.74 -8.98
CA ALA A 2 -2.89 -18.24 -9.03
C ALA A 2 -3.31 -17.49 -7.74
N LYS A 3 -2.90 -18.02 -6.58
CA LYS A 3 -3.13 -17.40 -5.26
C LYS A 3 -2.39 -16.06 -5.10
N ASP A 4 -1.13 -15.98 -5.53
CA ASP A 4 -0.35 -14.74 -5.46
C ASP A 4 -0.97 -13.64 -6.34
N LYS A 5 -1.48 -14.00 -7.51
CA LYS A 5 -2.16 -13.05 -8.41
C LYS A 5 -3.36 -12.39 -7.74
N VAL A 6 -4.11 -13.11 -6.91
CA VAL A 6 -5.21 -12.54 -6.12
C VAL A 6 -4.70 -11.48 -5.16
N TYR A 7 -3.63 -11.75 -4.41
CA TYR A 7 -3.06 -10.77 -3.47
C TYR A 7 -2.42 -9.57 -4.18
N LEU A 8 -1.76 -9.79 -5.32
CA LEU A 8 -1.22 -8.71 -6.15
C LEU A 8 -2.34 -7.80 -6.67
N ASN A 9 -3.48 -8.36 -7.08
CA ASN A 9 -4.66 -7.58 -7.47
C ASN A 9 -5.24 -6.80 -6.29
N HIS A 10 -5.34 -7.40 -5.10
CA HIS A 10 -5.78 -6.67 -3.90
C HIS A 10 -4.89 -5.45 -3.61
N ILE A 11 -3.57 -5.59 -3.76
CA ILE A 11 -2.64 -4.45 -3.61
C ILE A 11 -2.98 -3.36 -4.63
N LEU A 12 -3.18 -3.70 -5.91
CA LEU A 12 -3.53 -2.72 -6.94
C LEU A 12 -4.87 -2.03 -6.65
N ASP A 13 -5.89 -2.78 -6.24
CA ASP A 13 -7.22 -2.25 -5.95
C ASP A 13 -7.19 -1.30 -4.75
N SER A 14 -6.42 -1.62 -3.71
CA SER A 14 -6.20 -0.74 -2.56
C SER A 14 -5.45 0.54 -2.95
N ILE A 15 -4.39 0.44 -3.75
CA ILE A 15 -3.66 1.64 -4.24
C ILE A 15 -4.57 2.52 -5.09
N ASN A 16 -5.39 1.91 -5.97
CA ASN A 16 -6.33 2.64 -6.80
C ASN A 16 -7.41 3.34 -5.96
N SER A 17 -7.87 2.71 -4.88
CA SER A 17 -8.83 3.30 -3.95
C SER A 17 -8.22 4.50 -3.22
N ILE A 18 -7.01 4.37 -2.69
CA ILE A 18 -6.26 5.49 -2.07
C ILE A 18 -6.11 6.66 -3.05
N SER A 19 -5.73 6.36 -4.30
CA SER A 19 -5.57 7.38 -5.35
C SER A 19 -6.89 8.11 -5.64
N LYS A 20 -8.04 7.42 -5.58
CA LYS A 20 -9.36 8.03 -5.75
C LYS A 20 -9.74 8.92 -4.56
N PHE A 21 -9.51 8.46 -3.32
CA PHE A 21 -9.85 9.22 -2.12
C PHE A 21 -9.05 10.52 -2.02
N THR A 22 -7.81 10.50 -2.48
CA THR A 22 -6.86 11.62 -2.37
C THR A 22 -6.75 12.45 -3.65
N ASN A 23 -7.58 12.16 -4.66
CA ASN A 23 -7.51 12.82 -5.96
C ASN A 23 -7.80 14.32 -5.83
N GLY A 24 -6.85 15.15 -6.27
CA GLY A 24 -6.95 16.62 -6.21
C GLY A 24 -6.73 17.21 -4.82
N MET A 25 -6.37 16.39 -3.82
CA MET A 25 -6.00 16.88 -2.49
C MET A 25 -4.53 17.27 -2.46
N ASP A 26 -4.23 18.34 -1.75
CA ASP A 26 -2.88 18.58 -1.25
C ASP A 26 -2.73 18.03 0.18
N LYS A 27 -1.52 18.12 0.72
CA LYS A 27 -1.21 17.62 2.07
C LYS A 27 -2.09 18.27 3.15
N LYS A 28 -2.41 19.56 3.01
CA LYS A 28 -3.19 20.29 3.99
C LYS A 28 -4.64 19.81 3.98
N ALA A 29 -5.25 19.73 2.80
CA ALA A 29 -6.60 19.21 2.63
C ALA A 29 -6.72 17.77 3.15
N PHE A 30 -5.72 16.92 2.86
CA PHE A 30 -5.66 15.57 3.42
C PHE A 30 -5.59 15.56 4.95
N SER A 31 -4.75 16.40 5.56
CA SER A 31 -4.58 16.45 7.02
C SER A 31 -5.80 16.93 7.79
N GLU A 32 -6.74 17.61 7.11
CA GLU A 32 -7.96 18.15 7.70
C GLU A 32 -9.18 17.22 7.50
N ASP A 33 -9.05 16.16 6.70
CA ASP A 33 -10.13 15.21 6.39
C ASP A 33 -9.93 13.85 7.08
N GLU A 34 -10.49 13.74 8.29
CA GLU A 34 -10.42 12.52 9.11
C GLU A 34 -11.04 11.29 8.40
N VAL A 35 -12.07 11.48 7.58
CA VAL A 35 -12.73 10.38 6.87
C VAL A 35 -11.78 9.80 5.81
N VAL A 36 -11.12 10.67 5.04
CA VAL A 36 -10.13 10.26 4.05
C VAL A 36 -8.92 9.62 4.71
N ILE A 37 -8.40 10.19 5.80
CA ILE A 37 -7.29 9.61 6.56
C ILE A 37 -7.62 8.17 6.98
N ASN A 38 -8.77 7.96 7.61
CA ASN A 38 -9.21 6.63 8.05
C ASN A 38 -9.39 5.66 6.88
N ALA A 39 -9.95 6.12 5.76
CA ALA A 39 -10.09 5.32 4.55
C ALA A 39 -8.73 4.91 3.96
N VAL A 40 -7.75 5.82 3.95
CA VAL A 40 -6.36 5.52 3.52
C VAL A 40 -5.73 4.50 4.44
N ILE A 41 -5.78 4.70 5.76
CA ILE A 41 -5.21 3.78 6.75
C ILE A 41 -5.76 2.37 6.51
N ARG A 42 -7.08 2.23 6.34
CA ARG A 42 -7.71 0.95 6.05
C ARG A 42 -7.17 0.29 4.79
N MET A 43 -6.92 1.05 3.72
CA MET A 43 -6.35 0.50 2.50
C MET A 43 -4.88 0.10 2.67
N LEU A 44 -4.10 0.85 3.45
CA LEU A 44 -2.72 0.49 3.79
C LEU A 44 -2.62 -0.81 4.59
N GLU A 45 -3.56 -1.04 5.53
CA GLU A 45 -3.67 -2.33 6.24
C GLU A 45 -3.92 -3.49 5.29
N ILE A 46 -4.85 -3.32 4.33
CA ILE A 46 -5.18 -4.36 3.34
C ILE A 46 -3.96 -4.67 2.46
N ILE A 47 -3.20 -3.64 2.05
CA ILE A 47 -1.94 -3.82 1.31
C ILE A 47 -0.96 -4.65 2.13
N GLY A 48 -0.76 -4.31 3.42
CA GLY A 48 0.14 -5.04 4.32
C GLY A 48 -0.27 -6.51 4.47
N GLU A 49 -1.56 -6.78 4.67
CA GLU A 49 -2.09 -8.14 4.78
C GLU A 49 -1.94 -8.92 3.46
N ALA A 50 -2.21 -8.28 2.32
CA ALA A 50 -2.01 -8.90 1.01
C ALA A 50 -0.55 -9.30 0.80
N VAL A 51 0.41 -8.41 1.10
CA VAL A 51 1.85 -8.72 1.00
C VAL A 51 2.27 -9.86 1.91
N LYS A 52 1.74 -9.92 3.14
CA LYS A 52 2.02 -11.03 4.07
C LYS A 52 1.63 -12.39 3.50
N ASN A 53 0.54 -12.43 2.74
CA ASN A 53 0.00 -13.65 2.16
C ASN A 53 0.58 -14.01 0.78
N ILE A 54 1.39 -13.14 0.16
CA ILE A 54 2.20 -13.51 -1.02
C ILE A 54 3.18 -14.62 -0.63
N SER A 55 3.37 -15.59 -1.52
CA SER A 55 4.31 -16.70 -1.31
C SER A 55 5.76 -16.21 -1.15
N GLU A 56 6.52 -16.95 -0.36
CA GLU A 56 7.94 -16.66 -0.18
C GLU A 56 8.72 -16.76 -1.50
N GLU A 57 8.37 -17.73 -2.35
CA GLU A 57 8.94 -17.88 -3.70
C GLU A 57 8.81 -16.59 -4.53
N LEU A 58 7.63 -15.97 -4.56
CA LEU A 58 7.42 -14.74 -5.31
C LEU A 58 8.17 -13.57 -4.69
N ARG A 59 8.19 -13.46 -3.35
CA ARG A 59 8.96 -12.41 -2.66
C ARG A 59 10.45 -12.52 -2.93
N GLN A 60 10.99 -13.73 -2.96
CA GLN A 60 12.40 -13.99 -3.28
C GLN A 60 12.72 -13.69 -4.74
N LYS A 61 11.80 -14.01 -5.66
CA LYS A 61 11.95 -13.71 -7.08
C LYS A 61 11.98 -12.22 -7.39
N TYR A 62 11.22 -11.41 -6.64
CA TYR A 62 11.12 -9.97 -6.83
C TYR A 62 11.63 -9.21 -5.59
N MET A 63 12.90 -9.41 -5.26
CA MET A 63 13.55 -8.82 -4.08
C MET A 63 13.79 -7.30 -4.16
N ASP A 64 13.59 -6.71 -5.34
CA ASP A 64 13.65 -5.26 -5.55
C ASP A 64 12.45 -4.52 -4.94
N VAL A 65 11.35 -5.24 -4.68
CA VAL A 65 10.21 -4.71 -3.94
C VAL A 65 10.47 -4.86 -2.43
N PRO A 66 10.31 -3.79 -1.62
CA PRO A 66 10.62 -3.82 -0.20
C PRO A 66 9.50 -4.50 0.63
N TRP A 67 9.20 -5.77 0.35
CA TRP A 67 8.08 -6.52 0.95
C TRP A 67 8.04 -6.43 2.47
N LYS A 68 9.18 -6.62 3.14
CA LYS A 68 9.29 -6.57 4.61
C LYS A 68 8.90 -5.20 5.18
N LYS A 69 9.23 -4.12 4.47
CA LYS A 69 8.87 -2.76 4.88
C LYS A 69 7.35 -2.57 4.78
N ILE A 70 6.75 -3.08 3.70
CA ILE A 70 5.31 -2.95 3.44
C ILE A 70 4.48 -3.73 4.48
N THR A 71 4.94 -4.92 4.88
CA THR A 71 4.27 -5.68 5.95
C THR A 71 4.37 -4.98 7.30
N GLY A 72 5.48 -4.31 7.58
CA GLY A 72 5.70 -3.55 8.83
C GLY A 72 4.91 -2.24 8.92
N THR A 73 4.37 -1.74 7.80
CA THR A 73 3.54 -0.52 7.80
C THR A 73 2.29 -0.68 8.67
N ARG A 74 1.72 -1.88 8.76
CA ARG A 74 0.59 -2.18 9.66
C ARG A 74 0.96 -1.93 11.12
N ASP A 75 2.12 -2.40 11.54
CA ASP A 75 2.54 -2.32 12.95
C ASP A 75 2.80 -0.86 13.34
N ASN A 76 3.40 -0.08 12.44
CA ASN A 76 3.61 1.35 12.66
C ASN A 76 2.30 2.16 12.68
N LEU A 77 1.35 1.85 11.78
CA LEU A 77 0.05 2.55 11.72
C LEU A 77 -0.84 2.27 12.94
N ILE A 78 -0.78 1.05 13.49
CA ILE A 78 -1.60 0.64 14.64
C ILE A 78 -0.97 1.10 15.96
N HIS A 79 0.35 1.03 16.11
CA HIS A 79 1.01 1.38 17.38
C HIS A 79 1.07 2.88 17.65
N GLU A 80 1.10 3.72 16.61
CA GLU A 80 1.16 5.18 16.74
C GLU A 80 -0.20 5.85 16.48
N TYR A 81 -1.34 5.18 16.67
CA TYR A 81 -2.68 5.74 16.40
C TYR A 81 -2.97 7.09 17.10
N PHE A 82 -2.24 7.42 18.18
CA PHE A 82 -2.31 8.73 18.85
C PHE A 82 -1.42 9.82 18.24
N ASN A 83 -0.46 9.47 17.39
CA ASN A 83 0.57 10.35 16.85
C ASN A 83 0.92 9.98 15.39
N VAL A 84 -0.08 9.51 14.63
CA VAL A 84 0.09 9.06 13.24
C VAL A 84 0.83 10.14 12.47
N ASP A 85 2.03 9.81 11.98
CA ASP A 85 2.82 10.73 11.17
C ASP A 85 2.13 10.92 9.82
N LEU A 86 1.27 11.94 9.73
CA LEU A 86 0.56 12.32 8.51
C LEU A 86 1.52 12.69 7.39
N ASP A 87 2.74 13.11 7.70
CA ASP A 87 3.77 13.40 6.70
C ASP A 87 4.28 12.10 6.09
N LEU A 88 4.49 11.07 6.91
CA LEU A 88 4.85 9.74 6.46
C LEU A 88 3.73 9.10 5.64
N ILE A 89 2.46 9.23 6.05
CA ILE A 89 1.33 8.73 5.26
C ILE A 89 1.26 9.47 3.92
N TRP A 90 1.34 10.80 3.93
CA TRP A 90 1.29 11.59 2.70
C TRP A 90 2.43 11.24 1.75
N LYS A 91 3.65 11.04 2.27
CA LYS A 91 4.80 10.54 1.50
C LYS A 91 4.54 9.14 0.94
N THR A 92 3.92 8.26 1.72
CA THR A 92 3.56 6.91 1.28
C THR A 92 2.60 6.99 0.10
N ILE A 93 1.54 7.80 0.21
CA ILE A 93 0.54 8.01 -0.86
C ILE A 93 1.18 8.55 -2.14
N THR A 94 2.01 9.59 -2.01
CA THR A 94 2.51 10.36 -3.17
C THR A 94 3.75 9.78 -3.82
N ILE A 95 4.55 8.99 -3.09
CA ILE A 95 5.82 8.44 -3.60
C ILE A 95 5.79 6.91 -3.61
N ASN A 96 5.56 6.28 -2.47
CA ASN A 96 5.78 4.84 -2.35
C ASN A 96 4.70 3.98 -3.01
N LEU A 97 3.43 4.39 -2.97
CA LEU A 97 2.35 3.65 -3.60
C LEU A 97 2.40 3.68 -5.14
N PRO A 98 2.71 4.81 -5.81
CA PRO A 98 2.96 4.81 -7.25
C PRO A 98 4.07 3.85 -7.67
N GLU A 99 5.22 3.87 -6.98
CA GLU A 99 6.34 2.95 -7.25
C GLU A 99 5.92 1.48 -7.06
N LEU A 100 5.21 1.17 -5.96
CA LEU A 100 4.71 -0.17 -5.70
C LEU A 100 3.72 -0.62 -6.78
N LYS A 101 2.83 0.27 -7.23
CA LYS A 101 1.84 -0.01 -8.27
C LYS A 101 2.51 -0.41 -9.58
N GLU A 102 3.57 0.29 -9.99
CA GLU A 102 4.33 -0.06 -11.20
C GLU A 102 4.94 -1.44 -11.08
N LYS A 103 5.64 -1.72 -9.97
CA LYS A 103 6.27 -3.03 -9.72
C LYS A 103 5.26 -4.17 -9.71
N VAL A 104 4.12 -4.00 -9.04
CA VAL A 104 3.08 -5.03 -8.98
C VAL A 104 2.48 -5.29 -10.37
N ASN A 105 2.25 -4.25 -11.17
CA ASN A 105 1.80 -4.42 -12.55
C ASN A 105 2.81 -5.18 -13.42
N GLU A 106 4.10 -4.90 -13.29
CA GLU A 106 5.15 -5.66 -13.98
C GLU A 106 5.15 -7.14 -13.58
N ILE A 107 5.02 -7.42 -12.28
CA ILE A 107 4.97 -8.80 -11.76
C ILE A 107 3.77 -9.54 -12.36
N ILE A 108 2.58 -8.92 -12.37
CA ILE A 108 1.36 -9.52 -12.94
C ILE A 108 1.54 -9.81 -14.43
N LYS A 109 2.12 -8.87 -15.20
CA LYS A 109 2.38 -9.05 -16.64
C LYS A 109 3.36 -10.20 -16.91
N LYS A 110 4.43 -10.33 -16.11
CA LYS A 110 5.45 -11.41 -16.24
C LYS A 110 4.98 -12.77 -15.75
N THR A 111 3.82 -12.83 -15.07
CA THR A 111 3.25 -14.03 -14.48
C THR A 111 1.89 -14.38 -15.14
N SER A 112 1.54 -13.69 -16.23
CA SER A 112 0.35 -13.98 -17.04
C SER A 112 0.71 -14.75 -18.29
#